data_AF-A0A5Q0BCW4-F1
#
_entry.id   AF-A0A5Q0BCW4-F1
#
_cell.length_a   1.000
_cell.length_b   1.000
_cell.length_c   1.000
_cell.angle_alpha   90.00
_cell.angle_beta   90.00
_cell.angle_gamma   90.00
#
_symmetry.space_group_name_H-M   'P 1'
#
loop_
_entity.id
_entity.type
_entity.pdbx_description
1 polymer ?
#
loop_
_entity_poly.entity_id
_entity_poly.type
_entity_poly.pdbx_seq_one_letter_code
_entity_poly.pdbx_strand_id
1 'polypeptide(L)' 'MSIPSRPCQIIPFPDVRLWSRIAKRYVEYYVAGDPRAACYYLASELDCQKLSRSPAGLKQAIVKEYRKRGFPGEIVYH' A
#
# COMPACT_ATOMS: atom_id res chain seq x y z
N MET A 1 -15.67 -9.61 37.30
CA MET A 1 -15.95 -8.85 36.06
C MET A 1 -14.86 -9.20 35.06
N SER A 2 -15.15 -10.08 34.11
CA SER A 2 -14.17 -10.58 33.15
C SER A 2 -14.07 -9.62 31.98
N ILE A 3 -12.88 -9.05 31.78
CA ILE A 3 -12.55 -8.27 30.58
C ILE A 3 -12.64 -9.23 29.40
N PRO A 4 -13.48 -8.99 28.38
CA PRO A 4 -13.41 -9.79 27.17
C PRO A 4 -12.13 -9.40 26.45
N SER A 5 -11.09 -10.22 26.61
CA SER A 5 -9.89 -10.22 25.79
C SER A 5 -10.33 -10.46 24.35
N ARG A 6 -10.63 -9.38 23.62
CA ARG A 6 -10.89 -9.45 22.18
C ARG A 6 -9.74 -10.25 21.58
N PRO A 7 -10.00 -11.30 20.81
CA PRO A 7 -8.92 -11.97 20.10
C PRO A 7 -8.27 -10.89 19.24
N CYS A 8 -7.01 -10.57 19.54
CA CYS A 8 -6.18 -9.77 18.66
C CYS A 8 -6.20 -10.52 17.33
N GLN A 9 -7.04 -10.06 16.41
CA GLN A 9 -7.14 -10.61 15.08
C GLN A 9 -5.77 -10.33 14.49
N ILE A 10 -4.92 -11.36 14.48
CA ILE A 10 -3.68 -11.35 13.74
C ILE A 10 -4.15 -11.28 12.29
N ILE A 11 -4.30 -10.06 11.79
CA ILE A 11 -4.45 -9.83 10.36
C ILE A 11 -3.19 -10.50 9.79
N PRO A 12 -3.30 -11.59 9.01
CA PRO A 12 -2.13 -12.16 8.37
C PRO A 12 -1.51 -11.00 7.61
N PHE A 13 -0.34 -10.54 8.08
CA PHE A 13 0.32 -9.39 7.49
C PHE A 13 0.40 -9.70 6.01
N PRO A 14 -0.22 -8.87 5.14
CA PRO A 14 -0.31 -9.26 3.75
C PRO A 14 1.12 -9.39 3.25
N ASP A 15 1.37 -10.51 2.58
CA ASP A 15 2.68 -11.04 2.26
C ASP A 15 3.61 -9.91 1.77
N VAL A 16 4.86 -9.84 2.24
CA VAL A 16 5.81 -8.78 1.81
C VAL A 16 5.93 -8.73 0.27
N ARG A 17 5.71 -9.87 -0.38
CA ARG A 17 5.66 -10.01 -1.84
C ARG A 17 4.44 -9.31 -2.46
N LEU A 18 3.29 -9.35 -1.80
CA LEU A 18 2.08 -8.65 -2.24
C LEU A 18 2.30 -7.14 -2.20
N TRP A 19 2.81 -6.59 -1.09
CA TRP A 19 3.11 -5.16 -1.01
C TRP A 19 4.13 -4.70 -2.03
N SER A 20 5.16 -5.51 -2.28
CA SER A 20 6.14 -5.21 -3.32
C SER A 20 5.49 -5.17 -4.72
N ARG A 21 4.53 -6.07 -4.99
CA ARG A 21 3.81 -6.11 -6.27
C ARG A 21 2.90 -4.90 -6.46
N ILE A 22 2.09 -4.58 -5.44
CA ILE A 22 1.19 -3.43 -5.46
C ILE A 22 2.01 -2.14 -5.60
N ALA A 23 3.08 -2.00 -4.83
CA ALA A 23 3.98 -0.84 -4.91
C ALA A 23 4.57 -0.65 -6.31
N LYS A 24 5.04 -1.73 -6.94
CA LYS A 24 5.58 -1.67 -8.30
C LYS A 24 4.57 -1.15 -9.30
N ARG A 25 3.34 -1.67 -9.26
CA ARG A 25 2.29 -1.31 -10.22
C ARG A 25 1.73 0.09 -9.95
N TYR A 26 1.60 0.48 -8.68
CA TYR A 26 1.28 1.86 -8.29
C TYR A 26 2.31 2.85 -8.86
N VAL A 27 3.60 2.59 -8.65
CA VAL A 27 4.67 3.44 -9.15
C VAL A 27 4.71 3.46 -10.68
N GLU A 28 4.37 2.36 -11.36
CA GLU A 28 4.23 2.33 -12.82
C GLU A 28 3.16 3.30 -13.33
N TYR A 29 1.96 3.26 -12.75
CA TYR A 29 0.89 4.21 -13.11
C TYR A 29 1.26 5.65 -12.76
N TYR A 30 1.91 5.86 -11.62
CA TYR A 30 2.31 7.20 -11.19
C TYR A 30 3.37 7.80 -12.12
N VAL A 31 4.37 7.01 -12.52
CA VAL A 31 5.44 7.42 -13.44
C VAL A 31 4.95 7.55 -14.88
N ALA A 32 3.91 6.81 -15.27
CA ALA A 32 3.27 6.96 -16.58
C ALA A 32 2.53 8.30 -16.76
N GLY A 33 2.44 9.12 -15.71
CA GLY A 33 1.77 10.42 -15.75
C GLY A 33 0.29 10.37 -15.39
N ASP A 34 -0.21 9.22 -14.93
CA ASP A 34 -1.60 9.00 -14.52
C ASP A 34 -1.72 8.77 -13.00
N PRO A 35 -1.50 9.80 -12.16
CA PRO A 35 -1.57 9.66 -10.71
C PRO A 35 -2.97 9.26 -10.23
N ARG A 36 -4.03 9.66 -10.95
CA ARG A 36 -5.41 9.22 -10.65
C ARG A 36 -5.55 7.71 -10.79
N ALA A 37 -5.03 7.12 -11.88
CA ALA A 37 -5.08 5.69 -12.09
C ALA A 37 -4.30 4.94 -11.00
N ALA A 38 -3.15 5.49 -10.58
CA ALA A 38 -2.38 4.95 -9.46
C ALA A 38 -3.20 4.93 -8.15
N CYS A 39 -3.89 6.03 -7.82
CA CYS A 39 -4.76 6.11 -6.64
C CYS A 39 -5.94 5.12 -6.72
N TYR A 40 -6.62 5.02 -7.86
CA TYR A 40 -7.71 4.05 -8.05
C TYR A 40 -7.23 2.59 -7.92
N TYR A 41 -6.08 2.28 -8.51
CA TYR A 41 -5.45 0.96 -8.37
C TYR A 41 -5.16 0.64 -6.90
N LEU A 42 -4.55 1.60 -6.18
CA LEU A 42 -4.23 1.42 -4.77
C LEU A 42 -5.49 1.22 -3.92
N ALA A 43 -6.54 2.03 -4.16
CA ALA A 43 -7.81 1.92 -3.45
C ALA A 43 -8.49 0.56 -3.71
N SER A 44 -8.49 0.09 -4.96
CA SER A 44 -9.03 -1.22 -5.33
C SER A 44 -8.27 -2.36 -4.66
N GLU A 45 -6.94 -2.30 -4.61
CA GLU A 45 -6.12 -3.33 -3.95
C GLU A 45 -6.35 -3.34 -2.43
N LEU A 46 -6.52 -2.17 -1.82
CA LEU A 46 -6.86 -2.07 -0.39
C LEU A 46 -8.24 -2.66 -0.09
N ASP A 47 -9.24 -2.42 -0.94
CA ASP A 47 -10.58 -3.00 -0.81
C ASP A 47 -10.56 -4.53 -0.93
N CYS A 48 -9.81 -5.08 -1.91
CA CYS A 48 -9.59 -6.52 -2.06
C CYS A 48 -8.98 -7.16 -0.80
N GLN A 49 -8.10 -6.42 -0.10
CA GLN A 49 -7.49 -6.87 1.15
C GLN A 49 -8.33 -6.55 2.39
N LYS A 50 -9.53 -5.98 2.21
CA LYS A 50 -10.43 -5.51 3.29
C LYS A 50 -9.75 -4.52 4.23
N LEU A 51 -8.91 -3.65 3.67
CA LEU A 51 -8.17 -2.64 4.40
C LEU A 51 -8.77 -1.26 4.14
N SER A 52 -9.21 -0.59 5.20
CA SER A 52 -9.75 0.78 5.08
C SER A 52 -8.65 1.85 4.90
N ARG A 53 -7.38 1.49 5.11
CA ARG A 53 -6.23 2.42 5.03
C ARG A 53 -4.98 1.70 4.54
N SER A 54 -4.10 2.43 3.87
CA SER A 54 -2.80 1.90 3.43
C SER A 54 -1.94 1.53 4.64
N PRO A 55 -1.56 0.25 4.80
CA PRO A 55 -0.70 -0.18 5.89
C PRO A 55 0.71 0.41 5.74
N ALA A 56 1.41 0.58 6.86
CA ALA A 56 2.75 1.19 6.87
C ALA A 56 3.74 0.44 5.95
N GLY A 57 3.66 -0.90 5.90
CA GLY A 57 4.50 -1.71 5.02
C GLY A 57 4.28 -1.43 3.53
N LEU A 58 3.04 -1.17 3.12
CA LEU A 58 2.72 -0.80 1.74
C LEU A 58 3.25 0.60 1.40
N LYS A 59 3.08 1.58 2.29
CA LYS A 59 3.64 2.92 2.11
C LYS A 59 5.16 2.88 1.97
N GLN A 60 5.84 2.10 2.81
CA GLN A 60 7.29 1.91 2.71
C GLN A 60 7.69 1.24 1.40
N ALA A 61 6.95 0.22 0.95
CA ALA A 61 7.22 -0.45 -0.32
C ALA A 61 7.06 0.51 -1.52
N ILE A 62 6.03 1.36 -1.52
CA ILE A 62 5.80 2.38 -2.54
C ILE A 62 6.95 3.39 -2.57
N VAL A 63 7.34 3.94 -1.42
CA VAL A 63 8.47 4.88 -1.33
C VAL A 63 9.77 4.25 -1.80
N LYS A 64 10.03 3.00 -1.38
CA LYS A 64 11.23 2.26 -1.76
C LYS A 64 11.31 2.07 -3.28
N GLU A 65 10.20 1.67 -3.89
CA GLU A 65 10.15 1.42 -5.34
C GLU A 65 10.24 2.71 -6.15
N TYR A 66 9.64 3.81 -5.66
CA TYR A 66 9.75 5.13 -6.28
C TYR A 66 11.19 5.66 -6.26
N ARG A 67 11.85 5.59 -5.09
CA ARG A 67 13.26 5.95 -4.94
C ARG A 67 14.17 5.06 -5.79
N LYS A 68 13.88 3.76 -5.87
CA LYS A 68 14.64 2.81 -6.69
C LYS A 68 14.63 3.18 -8.17
N ARG A 69 13.55 3.80 -8.67
CA ARG A 69 13.46 4.28 -10.05
C ARG A 69 14.14 5.64 -10.28
N GLY A 70 14.78 6.21 -9.27
CA GLY A 70 15.57 7.43 -9.39
C GLY A 70 14.76 8.71 -9.34
N PHE A 71 13.49 8.67 -8.93
CA PHE A 71 12.68 9.88 -8.77
C PHE A 71 13.00 10.57 -7.43
N PRO A 72 13.51 11.82 -7.44
CA PRO A 72 13.72 12.60 -6.24
C PRO A 72 12.39 13.25 -5.82
N GLY A 73 11.79 12.81 -4.71
CA GLY A 73 10.60 13.46 -4.16
C GLY A 73 9.79 12.58 -3.20
N GLU A 74 8.88 13.22 -2.47
CA GLU A 74 7.83 12.52 -1.74
C GLU A 74 6.70 12.13 -2.69
N ILE A 75 6.22 10.88 -2.56
CA ILE A 75 4.96 10.51 -3.19
C ILE A 75 3.84 11.20 -2.41
N VAL A 76 3.08 12.05 -3.09
CA VAL A 76 1.85 12.62 -2.54
C VAL A 76 0.78 11.54 -2.61
N TYR A 77 0.34 11.08 -1.43
CA TYR A 77 -0.83 10.23 -1.28
C TYR A 77 -2.02 11.14 -1.02
N HIS A 78 -3.05 11.08 -1.87
CA HIS A 78 -4.36 11.69 -1.59
C HIS A 78 -5.29 10.69 -0.91
#